data_AF-A0A521QHI7-F1
#
_entry.id   AF-A0A521QHI7-F1
#
_cell.length_a   1.000
_cell.length_b   1.000
_cell.length_c   1.000
_cell.angle_alpha   90.00
_cell.angle_beta   90.00
_cell.angle_gamma   90.00
#
_symmetry.space_group_name_H-M   'P 1'
#
loop_
_entity.id
_entity.type
_entity.pdbx_description
1 polymer ?
#
loop_
_entity_poly.entity_id
_entity_poly.type
_entity_poly.pdbx_seq_one_letter_code
_entity_poly.pdbx_strand_id
1 'polypeptide(L)'
;MDAVTYPQDKVALFINDHFVPVKIHTDDHPELTEKYRVPWTPAFVVLDGDGREHYREIGYLPPNDFLAHMNLALGRAAFEEKNFSAAAGTFQTIVDQYSTSEVVPEALYFLGVCKNRVKGGTADDRKAVWKRLMDQHPKSDWAKKASFAFE
;
A
#
# COMPACT_ATOMS: atom_id res chain seq x y z
N MET A 1 9.37 12.02 -10.87
CA MET A 1 7.90 11.92 -10.87
C MET A 1 7.26 12.86 -11.87
N ASP A 2 7.60 14.15 -11.83
CA ASP A 2 6.96 15.22 -12.63
C ASP A 2 6.92 15.00 -14.14
N ALA A 3 7.92 14.36 -14.73
CA ALA A 3 7.96 14.17 -16.19
C ALA A 3 7.12 12.98 -16.69
N VAL A 4 6.84 11.99 -15.84
CA VAL A 4 6.32 10.68 -16.29
C VAL A 4 5.11 10.21 -15.50
N THR A 5 5.14 10.34 -14.17
CA THR A 5 4.14 9.73 -13.29
C THR A 5 2.98 10.67 -12.99
N TYR A 6 3.26 11.85 -12.45
CA TYR A 6 2.22 12.80 -12.06
C TYR A 6 1.38 13.38 -13.22
N PRO A 7 1.92 13.61 -14.43
CA PRO A 7 1.12 14.12 -15.54
C PRO A 7 0.08 13.14 -16.08
N GLN A 8 0.10 11.87 -15.67
CA GLN A 8 -0.86 10.90 -16.16
C GLN A 8 -2.23 11.15 -15.52
N ASP A 9 -3.27 11.30 -16.35
CA ASP A 9 -4.62 11.60 -15.88
C ASP A 9 -5.10 10.62 -14.79
N LYS A 10 -4.84 9.32 -14.98
CA LYS A 10 -5.19 8.30 -13.99
C LYS A 10 -4.53 8.52 -12.64
N VAL A 11 -3.28 9.00 -12.64
CA VAL A 11 -2.54 9.31 -11.40
C VAL A 11 -3.10 10.57 -10.77
N ALA A 12 -3.26 11.65 -11.54
CA ALA A 12 -3.79 12.91 -11.03
C ALA A 12 -5.20 12.77 -10.45
N LEU A 13 -6.10 12.07 -11.14
CA LEU A 13 -7.47 11.81 -10.67
C LEU A 13 -7.47 11.00 -9.38
N PHE A 14 -6.75 9.87 -9.36
CA PHE A 14 -6.67 9.02 -8.17
C PHE A 14 -6.12 9.79 -6.95
N ILE A 15 -5.08 10.60 -7.14
CA ILE A 15 -4.52 11.39 -6.05
C ILE A 15 -5.52 12.43 -5.54
N ASN A 16 -6.22 13.14 -6.43
CA ASN A 16 -7.20 14.14 -6.04
C ASN A 16 -8.45 13.55 -5.37
N ASP A 17 -8.85 12.33 -5.75
CA ASP A 17 -10.04 11.67 -5.21
C ASP A 17 -9.80 11.04 -3.83
N HIS A 18 -8.55 10.69 -3.50
CA HIS A 18 -8.23 9.90 -2.31
C HIS A 18 -7.30 10.59 -1.30
N PHE A 19 -6.61 11.66 -1.70
CA PHE A 19 -5.61 12.32 -0.86
C PHE A 19 -5.75 13.84 -0.89
N VAL A 20 -5.14 14.50 0.09
CA VAL A 20 -4.80 15.92 -0.01
C VAL A 20 -3.34 16.00 -0.46
N PRO A 21 -3.05 16.21 -1.76
CA PRO A 21 -1.68 16.19 -2.25
C PRO A 21 -0.90 17.42 -1.79
N VAL A 22 0.27 17.20 -1.20
CA VAL A 22 1.22 18.26 -0.85
C VAL A 22 2.57 17.94 -1.48
N LYS A 23 3.06 18.84 -2.33
CA LYS A 23 4.39 18.73 -2.94
C LYS A 23 5.33 19.70 -2.24
N ILE A 24 6.44 19.17 -1.73
CA ILE A 24 7.46 19.93 -0.99
C ILE A 24 8.77 19.85 -1.78
N HIS A 25 9.40 21.00 -2.01
CA HIS A 25 10.79 21.06 -2.42
C HIS A 25 11.66 21.06 -1.15
N THR A 26 12.53 20.07 -1.00
CA THR A 26 13.25 19.85 0.28
C THR A 26 14.17 21.00 0.66
N ASP A 27 14.74 21.68 -0.34
CA ASP A 27 15.66 22.80 -0.10
C ASP A 27 14.96 24.03 0.48
N ASP A 28 13.65 24.18 0.19
CA ASP A 28 12.85 25.30 0.69
C ASP A 28 12.29 25.03 2.10
N HIS A 29 12.26 23.76 2.51
CA HIS A 29 11.64 23.28 3.75
C HIS A 29 12.51 22.24 4.49
N PRO A 30 13.72 22.60 4.95
CA PRO A 30 14.60 21.69 5.68
C PRO A 30 13.95 21.18 6.99
N GLU A 31 13.09 21.98 7.63
CA GLU A 31 12.36 21.61 8.84
C GLU A 31 11.38 20.44 8.61
N LEU A 32 10.74 20.39 7.43
CA LEU A 32 9.85 19.29 7.07
C LEU A 32 10.64 18.05 6.69
N THR A 33 11.81 18.23 6.07
CA THR A 33 12.74 17.16 5.74
C THR A 33 13.26 16.46 7.00
N GLU A 34 13.60 17.23 8.05
CA GLU A 34 13.98 16.70 9.36
C GLU A 34 12.79 16.04 10.07
N LYS A 35 11.65 16.76 10.17
CA LYS A 35 10.43 16.27 10.86
C LYS A 35 9.97 14.91 10.32
N TYR A 36 9.91 14.77 8.99
CA TYR A 36 9.46 13.55 8.34
C TYR A 36 10.63 12.64 7.92
N ARG A 37 11.86 12.91 8.38
CA ARG A 37 13.04 12.08 8.15
C ARG A 37 13.17 11.64 6.69
N VAL A 38 13.23 12.61 5.77
CA VAL A 38 13.36 12.36 4.33
C VAL A 38 14.84 12.50 3.93
N PRO A 39 15.63 11.42 3.89
CA PRO A 39 17.05 11.51 3.58
C PRO A 39 17.34 11.61 2.08
N TRP A 40 16.36 11.26 1.22
CA TRP A 40 16.53 11.15 -0.22
C TRP A 40 15.22 11.39 -0.96
N THR A 41 15.28 11.93 -2.18
CA THR A 41 14.13 12.27 -3.02
C THR A 41 14.12 11.55 -4.38
N PRO A 42 12.95 11.29 -4.98
CA PRO A 42 11.62 11.55 -4.44
C PRO A 42 11.30 10.61 -3.27
N ALA A 43 10.48 11.08 -2.32
CA ALA A 43 9.94 10.28 -1.24
C ALA A 43 8.45 10.61 -1.09
N PHE A 44 7.67 9.60 -0.77
CA PHE A 44 6.24 9.71 -0.52
C PHE A 44 6.01 9.32 0.92
N VAL A 45 5.30 10.17 1.66
CA VAL A 45 4.91 9.92 3.05
C VAL A 45 3.41 10.16 3.12
N VAL A 46 2.65 9.15 3.52
CA VAL A 46 1.19 9.22 3.67
C VAL A 46 0.86 9.29 5.16
N LEU A 47 0.17 10.37 5.53
CA LEU A 47 -0.21 10.67 6.89
C LEU A 47 -1.74 10.72 7.03
N ASP A 48 -2.27 10.40 8.21
CA ASP A 48 -3.66 10.74 8.56
C ASP A 48 -3.81 12.21 9.02
N GLY A 49 -5.04 12.60 9.35
CA GLY A 49 -5.37 13.93 9.87
C GLY A 49 -4.75 14.25 11.24
N ASP A 50 -4.30 13.23 11.99
CA ASP A 50 -3.57 13.39 13.25
C ASP A 50 -2.04 13.50 13.02
N GLY A 51 -1.59 13.38 11.76
CA GLY A 51 -0.18 13.41 11.38
C GLY A 51 0.58 12.11 11.61
N ARG A 52 -0.12 10.99 11.83
CA ARG A 52 0.50 9.66 11.95
C ARG A 52 0.84 9.12 10.57
N GLU A 53 2.04 8.57 10.44
CA GLU A 53 2.50 7.95 9.20
C GLU A 53 1.96 6.53 9.06
N HIS A 54 1.25 6.28 7.96
CA HIS A 54 0.75 4.94 7.59
C HIS A 54 1.60 4.29 6.51
N TYR A 55 2.26 5.11 5.68
CA TYR A 55 2.99 4.62 4.53
C TYR A 55 4.13 5.53 4.12
N ARG A 56 5.20 4.89 3.67
CA ARG A 56 6.34 5.55 3.06
C ARG A 56 6.87 4.73 1.90
N GLU A 57 7.31 5.43 0.87
CA GLU A 57 8.13 4.87 -0.18
C GLU A 57 9.22 5.86 -0.59
N ILE A 58 10.40 5.35 -0.96
CA ILE A 58 11.57 6.14 -1.33
C ILE A 58 12.02 5.76 -2.74
N GLY A 59 12.21 6.76 -3.60
CA GLY A 59 12.67 6.58 -4.96
C GLY A 59 11.57 6.77 -6.00
N TYR A 60 11.98 6.71 -7.26
CA TYR A 60 11.07 6.89 -8.38
C TYR A 60 10.18 5.66 -8.58
N LEU A 61 8.89 5.88 -8.82
CA LEU A 61 7.95 4.86 -9.25
C LEU A 61 7.28 5.24 -10.58
N PRO A 62 7.20 4.33 -11.56
CA PRO A 62 6.37 4.53 -12.75
C PRO A 62 4.87 4.55 -12.38
N PRO A 63 3.98 5.04 -13.26
CA PRO A 63 2.58 5.29 -12.94
C PRO A 63 1.82 4.14 -12.27
N ASN A 64 1.94 2.92 -12.80
CA ASN A 64 1.21 1.77 -12.26
C ASN A 64 1.73 1.36 -10.87
N ASP A 65 3.04 1.34 -10.67
CA ASP A 65 3.61 1.03 -9.36
C ASP A 65 3.29 2.14 -8.35
N PHE A 66 3.36 3.41 -8.76
CA PHE A 66 2.94 4.51 -7.90
C PHE A 66 1.49 4.33 -7.41
N LEU A 67 0.55 4.03 -8.32
CA LEU A 67 -0.84 3.78 -7.96
C LEU A 67 -0.99 2.54 -7.04
N ALA A 68 -0.22 1.48 -7.28
CA ALA A 68 -0.23 0.29 -6.44
C ALA A 68 0.24 0.61 -5.01
N HIS A 69 1.32 1.39 -4.86
CA HIS A 69 1.84 1.84 -3.57
C HIS A 69 0.86 2.80 -2.86
N MET A 70 0.18 3.69 -3.59
CA MET A 70 -0.83 4.58 -2.98
C MET A 70 -2.08 3.81 -2.54
N ASN A 71 -2.51 2.79 -3.28
CA ASN A 71 -3.54 1.86 -2.82
C ASN A 71 -3.05 1.08 -1.58
N LEU A 72 -1.79 0.64 -1.56
CA LEU A 72 -1.24 -0.04 -0.40
C LEU A 72 -1.28 0.85 0.84
N ALA A 73 -0.96 2.14 0.70
CA ALA A 73 -1.06 3.14 1.75
C ALA A 73 -2.49 3.25 2.32
N LEU A 74 -3.50 3.39 1.46
CA LEU A 74 -4.91 3.45 1.87
C LEU A 74 -5.36 2.16 2.57
N GLY A 75 -4.94 1.00 2.03
CA GLY A 75 -5.23 -0.30 2.62
C GLY A 75 -4.63 -0.45 4.02
N ARG A 76 -3.38 0.01 4.22
CA ARG A 76 -2.73 -0.03 5.54
C ARG A 76 -3.38 0.92 6.54
N ALA A 77 -3.70 2.15 6.14
CA ALA A 77 -4.42 3.10 6.99
C ALA A 77 -5.75 2.50 7.47
N ALA A 78 -6.59 2.00 6.54
CA ALA A 78 -7.85 1.35 6.89
C ALA A 78 -7.66 0.09 7.77
N PHE A 79 -6.60 -0.68 7.55
CA PHE A 79 -6.28 -1.85 8.36
C PHE A 79 -5.93 -1.47 9.81
N GLU A 80 -5.13 -0.43 9.99
CA GLU A 80 -4.72 0.09 11.31
C GLU A 80 -5.92 0.66 12.08
N GLU A 81 -6.86 1.29 11.38
CA GLU A 81 -8.17 1.71 11.89
C GLU A 81 -9.14 0.54 12.19
N LYS A 82 -8.73 -0.70 11.91
CA LYS A 82 -9.54 -1.93 12.03
C LYS A 82 -10.76 -1.95 11.10
N ASN A 83 -10.78 -1.09 10.07
CA ASN A 83 -11.77 -1.16 9.00
C ASN A 83 -11.39 -2.25 7.99
N PHE A 84 -11.47 -3.51 8.44
CA PHE A 84 -11.04 -4.67 7.64
C PHE A 84 -11.83 -4.84 6.34
N SER A 85 -13.08 -4.36 6.28
CA SER A 85 -13.87 -4.42 5.05
C SER A 85 -13.33 -3.47 3.99
N ALA A 86 -13.05 -2.21 4.36
CA ALA A 86 -12.46 -1.25 3.43
C ALA A 86 -11.04 -1.68 3.03
N ALA A 87 -10.22 -2.07 4.01
CA ALA A 87 -8.87 -2.56 3.75
C ALA A 87 -8.85 -3.76 2.80
N ALA A 88 -9.73 -4.76 3.00
CA ALA A 88 -9.86 -5.89 2.08
C ALA A 88 -10.19 -5.45 0.65
N GLY A 89 -11.12 -4.50 0.47
CA GLY A 89 -11.46 -3.97 -0.85
C GLY A 89 -10.27 -3.32 -1.55
N THR A 90 -9.49 -2.52 -0.81
CA THR A 90 -8.29 -1.88 -1.35
C THR A 90 -7.19 -2.89 -1.69
N PHE A 91 -6.90 -3.85 -0.80
CA PHE A 91 -5.90 -4.89 -1.11
C PHE A 91 -6.33 -5.77 -2.29
N GLN A 92 -7.62 -6.09 -2.42
CA GLN A 92 -8.16 -6.80 -3.56
C GLN A 92 -7.96 -6.01 -4.87
N THR A 93 -8.17 -4.68 -4.83
CA THR A 93 -7.91 -3.79 -5.98
C THR A 93 -6.46 -3.88 -6.43
N ILE A 94 -5.49 -3.93 -5.52
CA ILE A 94 -4.07 -4.09 -5.87
C ILE A 94 -3.82 -5.40 -6.60
N VAL A 95 -4.37 -6.49 -6.05
CA VAL A 95 -4.20 -7.83 -6.59
C VAL A 95 -4.80 -7.97 -7.99
N ASP A 96 -5.90 -7.28 -8.26
CA ASP A 96 -6.63 -7.39 -9.53
C ASP A 96 -6.12 -6.42 -10.60
N GLN A 97 -5.77 -5.18 -10.22
CA GLN A 97 -5.42 -4.12 -11.18
C GLN A 97 -3.91 -3.89 -11.32
N TYR A 98 -3.12 -4.23 -10.30
CA TYR A 98 -1.67 -3.99 -10.26
C TYR A 98 -0.90 -5.29 -10.04
N SER A 99 -1.35 -6.38 -10.67
CA SER A 99 -0.85 -7.75 -10.47
C SER A 99 0.64 -7.97 -10.77
N THR A 100 1.29 -7.05 -11.50
CA THR A 100 2.73 -7.08 -11.78
C THR A 100 3.57 -6.26 -10.80
N SER A 101 2.93 -5.50 -9.89
CA SER A 101 3.61 -4.63 -8.96
C SER A 101 4.24 -5.42 -7.80
N GLU A 102 5.34 -4.91 -7.25
CA GLU A 102 6.08 -5.56 -6.17
C GLU A 102 5.32 -5.59 -4.83
N VAL A 103 4.28 -4.77 -4.68
CA VAL A 103 3.43 -4.72 -3.49
C VAL A 103 2.36 -5.81 -3.45
N VAL A 104 2.15 -6.56 -4.53
CA VAL A 104 1.12 -7.61 -4.60
C VAL A 104 1.27 -8.67 -3.49
N PRO A 105 2.47 -9.19 -3.17
CA PRO A 105 2.62 -10.14 -2.08
C PRO A 105 2.22 -9.55 -0.71
N GLU A 106 2.50 -8.27 -0.47
CA GLU A 106 2.06 -7.57 0.74
C GLU A 106 0.54 -7.44 0.78
N ALA A 107 -0.06 -7.00 -0.32
CA ALA A 107 -1.51 -6.86 -0.43
C ALA A 107 -2.23 -8.20 -0.22
N LEU A 108 -1.75 -9.30 -0.81
CA LEU A 108 -2.33 -10.63 -0.57
C LEU A 108 -2.20 -11.06 0.89
N TYR A 109 -1.10 -10.75 1.55
CA TYR A 109 -0.93 -11.07 2.97
C TYR A 109 -1.99 -10.39 3.81
N PHE A 110 -2.10 -9.05 3.69
CA PHE A 110 -3.08 -8.30 4.47
C PHE A 110 -4.53 -8.56 4.04
N LEU A 111 -4.78 -8.85 2.77
CA LEU A 111 -6.09 -9.30 2.29
C LEU A 111 -6.55 -10.55 3.02
N GLY A 112 -5.67 -11.55 3.19
CA GLY A 112 -5.97 -12.74 3.97
C GLY A 112 -6.30 -12.41 5.43
N VAL A 113 -5.53 -11.53 6.07
CA VAL A 113 -5.81 -11.08 7.46
C VAL A 113 -7.18 -10.41 7.54
N CYS A 114 -7.48 -9.51 6.60
CA CYS A 114 -8.75 -8.78 6.57
C CYS A 114 -9.94 -9.73 6.35
N LYS A 115 -9.85 -10.66 5.39
CA LYS A 115 -10.91 -11.63 5.12
C LYS A 115 -11.26 -12.51 6.32
N ASN A 116 -10.31 -12.79 7.21
CA ASN A 116 -10.59 -13.50 8.45
C ASN A 116 -11.16 -12.60 9.57
N ARG A 117 -10.96 -11.28 9.49
CA ARG A 117 -11.38 -10.34 10.54
C ARG A 117 -12.67 -9.58 10.25
N VAL A 118 -13.16 -9.60 9.00
CA VAL A 118 -14.50 -9.11 8.68
C VAL A 118 -15.58 -9.97 9.34
N LYS A 119 -16.79 -9.42 9.49
CA LYS A 119 -17.93 -10.15 10.06
C LYS A 119 -18.25 -11.38 9.20
N GLY A 120 -18.23 -12.56 9.81
CA GLY A 120 -18.45 -13.83 9.12
C GLY A 120 -17.21 -14.38 8.39
N GLY A 121 -16.08 -13.67 8.46
CA GLY A 121 -14.80 -14.13 7.95
C GLY A 121 -14.22 -15.27 8.77
N THR A 122 -13.46 -16.16 8.12
CA THR A 122 -12.94 -17.38 8.74
C THR A 122 -11.44 -17.54 8.54
N ALA A 123 -10.86 -18.47 9.31
CA ALA A 123 -9.47 -18.88 9.11
C ALA A 123 -9.26 -19.52 7.73
N ASP A 124 -10.28 -20.16 7.16
CA ASP A 124 -10.21 -20.78 5.84
C ASP A 124 -10.15 -19.74 4.72
N ASP A 125 -10.87 -18.62 4.85
CA ASP A 125 -10.77 -17.51 3.89
C ASP A 125 -9.35 -16.94 3.84
N ARG A 126 -8.71 -16.80 5.01
CA ARG A 126 -7.31 -16.38 5.11
C ARG A 126 -6.39 -17.41 4.48
N LYS A 127 -6.55 -18.70 4.82
CA LYS A 127 -5.74 -19.79 4.24
C LYS A 127 -5.89 -19.85 2.72
N ALA A 128 -7.08 -19.63 2.17
CA ALA A 128 -7.28 -19.61 0.72
C ALA A 128 -6.46 -18.49 0.04
N VAL A 129 -6.46 -17.28 0.60
CA VAL A 129 -5.66 -16.16 0.08
C VAL A 129 -4.16 -16.39 0.28
N TRP A 130 -3.76 -16.88 1.45
CA TRP A 130 -2.34 -17.14 1.76
C TRP A 130 -1.78 -18.31 0.95
N LYS A 131 -2.60 -19.30 0.59
CA LYS A 131 -2.22 -20.32 -0.39
C LYS A 131 -1.91 -19.69 -1.74
N ARG A 132 -2.77 -18.80 -2.24
CA ARG A 132 -2.51 -18.05 -3.49
C ARG A 132 -1.20 -17.25 -3.40
N LEU A 133 -0.94 -16.57 -2.28
CA LEU A 133 0.31 -15.83 -2.03
C LEU A 133 1.54 -16.74 -2.14
N MET A 134 1.52 -17.90 -1.49
CA MET A 134 2.63 -18.85 -1.53
C MET A 134 2.80 -19.49 -2.91
N ASP A 135 1.69 -19.78 -3.61
CA ASP A 135 1.73 -20.39 -4.94
C ASP A 135 2.23 -19.39 -6.01
N GLN A 136 1.82 -18.12 -5.93
CA GLN A 136 2.15 -17.08 -6.94
C GLN A 136 3.44 -16.31 -6.64
N HIS A 137 3.78 -16.13 -5.36
CA HIS A 137 4.95 -15.34 -4.93
C HIS A 137 5.81 -16.09 -3.89
N PRO A 138 6.23 -17.34 -4.16
CA PRO A 138 6.87 -18.22 -3.17
C PRO A 138 8.17 -17.67 -2.58
N LYS A 139 8.86 -16.77 -3.29
CA LYS A 139 10.13 -16.18 -2.87
C LYS A 139 9.98 -14.90 -2.05
N SER A 140 8.77 -14.35 -1.95
CA SER A 140 8.52 -13.10 -1.23
C SER A 140 8.64 -13.31 0.28
N ASP A 141 9.06 -12.28 1.01
CA ASP A 141 9.06 -12.33 2.47
C ASP A 141 7.64 -12.46 3.04
N TRP A 142 6.63 -11.99 2.31
CA TRP A 142 5.22 -12.16 2.66
C TRP A 142 4.75 -13.62 2.57
N ALA A 143 5.23 -14.39 1.59
CA ALA A 143 4.96 -15.83 1.53
C ALA A 143 5.59 -16.57 2.71
N LYS A 144 6.83 -16.24 3.10
CA LYS A 144 7.48 -16.78 4.31
C LYS A 144 6.68 -16.45 5.57
N LYS A 145 6.17 -15.22 5.67
CA LYS A 145 5.27 -14.80 6.77
C LYS A 145 3.91 -15.48 6.70
N ALA A 146 3.47 -16.03 5.58
CA ALA A 146 2.16 -16.69 5.47
C ALA A 146 2.23 -18.18 5.78
N SER A 147 3.41 -18.80 5.62
CA SER A 147 3.58 -20.26 5.76
C SER A 147 3.30 -20.78 7.17
N PHE A 148 3.56 -19.99 8.22
CA PHE A 148 3.30 -20.40 9.62
C PHE A 148 1.84 -20.81 9.87
N ALA A 149 0.91 -20.36 9.03
CA ALA A 149 -0.51 -20.64 9.18
C ALA A 149 -0.93 -22.06 8.78
N PHE A 150 0.01 -22.81 8.19
CA PHE A 150 -0.20 -24.15 7.63
C PHE A 150 0.67 -25.21 8.30
N GLU A 151 1.43 -24.83 9.33
CA GLU A 151 2.10 -25.73 10.28
C GLU A 151 1.11 -26.16 11.36
#